data_AF-A0A6P6H2W4-F1
#
_entry.id   AF-A0A6P6H2W4-F1
#
_cell.length_a   1.000
_cell.length_b   1.000
_cell.length_c   1.000
_cell.angle_alpha   90.00
_cell.angle_beta   90.00
_cell.angle_gamma   90.00
#
_symmetry.space_group_name_H-M   'P 1'
#
loop_
_entity.id
_entity.type
_entity.pdbx_description
1 polymer ?
#
loop_
_entity_poly.entity_id
_entity_poly.type
_entity_poly.pdbx_seq_one_letter_code
_entity_poly.pdbx_strand_id
1 'polypeptide(L)'
;MAPGGSGGGGGRCSKNEADSGFLGLRPTSVDPALRRRRRGPRNKKRGWRRLAQEPLGLEVDQFLEDVRLQERTSGGLVSEAPDEKLFFVDTGAKQKELNKKRTKSQKRSLLLKKLLRVDLVLENTSKVPVPKDVLAHQVPNARKLKRKEQLWEKLAKQGELPREVRKAQARLRNPPAVKAKPGPQDTVERPFYDLWAKDNLLDRPLAGQDAFFLEQTKKKGVKRPPHLHAKPSQVPAVEVTPAGASYNPSFEDHQTLLLAAHEVELQRQKQAERLERQLALPSPEQAATQVTQPEKVEKVERVEKVIRGKGRSQDRGPEGALSYFPQTRV
;
A
#
# COMPACT_ATOMS: atom_id res chain seq x y z
N MET A 1 -62.29 -48.26 33.77
CA MET A 1 -63.52 -47.62 33.27
C MET A 1 -63.14 -46.57 32.23
N ALA A 2 -63.53 -46.77 30.98
CA ALA A 2 -63.73 -45.66 30.03
C ALA A 2 -65.13 -45.06 30.28
N PRO A 3 -65.39 -43.80 29.89
CA PRO A 3 -65.95 -43.51 28.56
C PRO A 3 -65.30 -42.27 27.92
N GLY A 4 -65.13 -42.20 26.58
CA GLY A 4 -66.13 -41.71 25.61
C GLY A 4 -66.02 -40.17 25.48
N GLY A 5 -65.91 -39.51 24.34
CA GLY A 5 -66.19 -39.82 22.94
C GLY A 5 -66.92 -38.60 22.33
N SER A 6 -66.37 -37.97 21.28
CA SER A 6 -67.07 -37.12 20.29
C SER A 6 -66.00 -36.58 19.31
N GLY A 7 -66.05 -36.76 17.98
CA GLY A 7 -67.19 -37.06 17.11
C GLY A 7 -67.56 -35.83 16.29
N GLY A 8 -66.87 -35.60 15.17
CA GLY A 8 -67.17 -34.51 14.23
C GLY A 8 -66.73 -34.86 12.82
N GLY A 9 -67.52 -35.70 12.15
CA GLY A 9 -67.35 -36.05 10.75
C GLY A 9 -67.97 -35.01 9.81
N GLY A 10 -67.35 -34.82 8.65
CA GLY A 10 -67.92 -34.14 7.49
C GLY A 10 -67.50 -34.91 6.23
N GLY A 11 -68.49 -35.47 5.54
CA GLY A 11 -68.33 -36.49 4.51
C GLY A 11 -67.78 -36.03 3.17
N ARG A 12 -66.97 -36.92 2.60
CA ARG A 12 -66.84 -37.39 1.21
C ARG A 12 -67.47 -36.55 0.08
N CYS A 13 -66.67 -36.30 -0.95
CA CYS A 13 -67.11 -36.46 -2.33
C CYS A 13 -65.94 -36.93 -3.21
N SER A 14 -66.06 -38.15 -3.70
CA SER A 14 -65.25 -38.75 -4.76
C SER A 14 -65.72 -38.24 -6.12
N LYS A 15 -64.78 -37.92 -7.02
CA LYS A 15 -64.91 -38.01 -8.49
C LYS A 15 -63.50 -37.96 -9.08
N ASN A 16 -63.02 -39.10 -9.56
CA ASN A 16 -62.82 -39.42 -10.99
C ASN A 16 -61.42 -38.96 -11.45
N GLU A 17 -60.49 -39.91 -11.60
CA GLU A 17 -60.20 -40.66 -12.83
C GLU A 17 -59.17 -39.93 -13.69
N ALA A 18 -58.20 -40.72 -14.14
CA ALA A 18 -57.25 -40.55 -15.24
C ALA A 18 -56.96 -39.12 -15.73
N ASP A 19 -55.67 -38.75 -15.69
CA ASP A 19 -54.98 -38.15 -16.86
C ASP A 19 -53.47 -38.09 -16.58
N SER A 20 -52.80 -39.18 -16.96
CA SER A 20 -51.34 -39.26 -17.07
C SER A 20 -50.90 -38.53 -18.34
N GLY A 21 -50.53 -37.25 -18.23
CA GLY A 21 -49.94 -36.45 -19.31
C GLY A 21 -48.44 -36.26 -19.16
N PHE A 22 -47.69 -36.57 -20.21
CA PHE A 22 -46.22 -36.70 -20.32
C PHE A 22 -45.37 -35.44 -20.04
N LEU A 23 -45.97 -34.27 -19.74
CA LEU A 23 -45.25 -33.07 -19.30
C LEU A 23 -46.14 -32.34 -18.30
N GLY A 24 -45.82 -32.41 -16.99
CA GLY A 24 -46.68 -31.99 -15.87
C GLY A 24 -47.02 -30.50 -15.76
N LEU A 25 -47.67 -29.92 -16.77
CA LEU A 25 -48.19 -28.56 -16.79
C LEU A 25 -49.66 -28.60 -16.36
N ARG A 26 -49.95 -28.22 -15.12
CA ARG A 26 -51.32 -28.04 -14.63
C ARG A 26 -51.84 -26.65 -15.02
N PRO A 27 -53.14 -26.45 -15.27
CA PRO A 27 -53.73 -25.12 -15.48
C PRO A 27 -53.66 -24.18 -14.26
N THR A 28 -53.09 -24.65 -13.14
CA THR A 28 -52.79 -23.85 -11.94
C THR A 28 -51.30 -23.64 -11.70
N SER A 29 -50.40 -24.04 -12.62
CA SER A 29 -48.97 -23.76 -12.49
C SER A 29 -48.67 -22.31 -12.90
N VAL A 30 -48.53 -21.44 -11.90
CA VAL A 30 -48.06 -20.06 -12.08
C VAL A 30 -46.57 -20.09 -12.40
N ASP A 31 -46.16 -19.39 -13.47
CA ASP A 31 -44.77 -19.23 -13.90
C ASP A 31 -43.84 -18.88 -12.72
N PRO A 32 -42.65 -19.50 -12.62
CA PRO A 32 -41.71 -19.24 -11.52
C PRO A 32 -41.25 -17.77 -11.45
N ALA A 33 -41.34 -17.04 -12.57
CA ALA A 33 -41.07 -15.61 -12.64
C ALA A 33 -42.14 -14.73 -11.94
N LEU A 34 -43.38 -15.24 -11.80
CA LEU A 34 -44.51 -14.49 -11.25
C LEU A 34 -44.72 -14.72 -9.74
N ARG A 35 -43.97 -15.61 -9.10
CA ARG A 35 -44.02 -15.77 -7.64
C ARG A 35 -43.46 -14.52 -6.97
N ARG A 36 -44.34 -13.71 -6.33
CA ARG A 36 -43.92 -12.61 -5.44
C ARG A 36 -43.01 -13.19 -4.36
N ARG A 37 -41.71 -12.90 -4.50
CA ARG A 37 -40.64 -13.37 -3.63
C ARG A 37 -40.93 -12.92 -2.20
N ARG A 38 -41.01 -13.87 -1.26
CA ARG A 38 -41.04 -13.53 0.18
C ARG A 38 -39.66 -13.03 0.58
N ARG A 39 -39.45 -11.72 0.47
CA ARG A 39 -38.22 -11.07 0.93
C ARG A 39 -38.26 -11.02 2.46
N GLY A 40 -37.69 -12.04 3.10
CA GLY A 40 -37.48 -12.06 4.54
C GLY A 40 -36.44 -11.01 4.98
N PRO A 41 -36.44 -10.58 6.26
CA PRO A 41 -35.44 -9.65 6.79
C PRO A 41 -34.02 -10.26 6.68
N ARG A 42 -33.17 -9.66 5.85
CA ARG A 42 -31.77 -10.11 5.62
C ARG A 42 -30.78 -9.68 6.71
N ASN A 43 -31.23 -8.86 7.65
CA ASN A 43 -30.37 -8.31 8.70
C ASN A 43 -30.19 -9.29 9.89
N LYS A 44 -30.95 -10.39 9.94
CA LYS A 44 -30.92 -11.36 11.04
C LYS A 44 -30.55 -12.75 10.51
N LYS A 45 -29.67 -13.47 11.24
CA LYS A 45 -29.26 -14.86 10.90
C LYS A 45 -30.45 -15.82 10.75
N ARG A 46 -31.54 -15.61 11.49
CA ARG A 46 -32.79 -16.39 11.37
C ARG A 46 -33.48 -16.24 10.00
N GLY A 47 -33.35 -15.07 9.36
CA GLY A 47 -33.88 -14.84 8.01
C GLY A 47 -33.13 -15.65 6.95
N TRP A 48 -31.80 -15.72 7.06
CA TRP A 48 -30.96 -16.53 6.17
C TRP A 48 -31.24 -18.04 6.30
N ARG A 49 -31.43 -18.55 7.53
CA ARG A 49 -31.80 -19.96 7.75
C ARG A 49 -33.14 -20.31 7.13
N ARG A 50 -34.12 -19.40 7.15
CA ARG A 50 -35.43 -19.60 6.51
C ARG A 50 -35.31 -19.64 4.99
N LEU A 51 -34.51 -18.74 4.39
CA LEU A 51 -34.28 -18.73 2.94
C LEU A 51 -33.57 -19.99 2.44
N ALA A 52 -32.66 -20.57 3.24
CA ALA A 52 -32.02 -21.85 2.92
C ALA A 52 -33.00 -23.04 2.98
N GLN A 53 -34.06 -22.95 3.80
CA GLN A 53 -35.10 -23.98 3.94
C GLN A 53 -36.26 -23.81 2.95
N GLU A 54 -36.35 -22.66 2.26
CA GLU A 54 -37.32 -22.48 1.20
C GLU A 54 -36.96 -23.38 0.00
N PRO A 55 -37.95 -23.87 -0.77
CA PRO A 55 -37.72 -24.79 -1.88
C PRO A 55 -36.72 -24.24 -2.90
N LEU A 56 -36.75 -22.93 -3.17
CA LEU A 56 -35.77 -22.26 -4.02
C LEU A 56 -34.35 -22.22 -3.43
N GLY A 57 -34.23 -22.15 -2.10
CA GLY A 57 -32.93 -22.23 -1.42
C GLY A 57 -32.31 -23.60 -1.59
N LEU A 58 -33.11 -24.65 -1.42
CA LEU A 58 -32.71 -26.04 -1.65
C LEU A 58 -32.35 -26.31 -3.12
N GLU A 59 -33.14 -25.78 -4.07
CA GLU A 59 -32.84 -25.88 -5.51
C GLU A 59 -31.52 -25.19 -5.86
N VAL A 60 -31.24 -24.02 -5.28
CA VAL A 60 -29.97 -23.31 -5.47
C VAL A 60 -28.81 -24.09 -4.83
N ASP A 61 -29.00 -24.65 -3.64
CA ASP A 61 -27.96 -25.44 -2.97
C ASP A 61 -27.64 -26.72 -3.76
N GLN A 62 -28.66 -27.43 -4.27
CA GLN A 62 -28.51 -28.58 -5.16
C GLN A 62 -27.79 -28.20 -6.45
N PHE A 63 -28.17 -27.10 -7.10
CA PHE A 63 -27.47 -26.60 -8.29
C PHE A 63 -25.98 -26.33 -8.00
N LEU A 64 -25.67 -25.72 -6.85
CA LEU A 64 -24.28 -25.47 -6.46
C LEU A 64 -23.52 -26.76 -6.09
N GLU A 65 -24.21 -27.77 -5.56
CA GLU A 65 -23.63 -29.11 -5.35
C GLU A 65 -23.33 -29.81 -6.69
N ASP A 66 -24.23 -29.71 -7.66
CA ASP A 66 -24.06 -30.25 -9.01
C ASP A 66 -22.92 -29.56 -9.76
N VAL A 67 -22.80 -28.23 -9.68
CA VAL A 67 -21.66 -27.48 -10.24
C VAL A 67 -20.34 -27.97 -9.62
N ARG A 68 -20.27 -28.12 -8.30
CA ARG A 68 -19.08 -28.64 -7.62
C ARG A 68 -18.78 -30.10 -8.01
N LEU A 69 -19.81 -30.91 -8.24
CA LEU A 69 -19.64 -32.28 -8.71
C LEU A 69 -19.05 -32.28 -10.12
N GLN A 70 -19.57 -31.46 -11.03
CA GLN A 70 -19.04 -31.30 -12.39
C GLN A 70 -17.60 -30.77 -12.40
N GLU A 71 -17.26 -29.85 -11.51
CA GLU A 71 -15.88 -29.40 -11.36
C GLU A 71 -14.95 -30.55 -10.92
N ARG A 72 -15.41 -31.46 -10.06
CA ARG A 72 -14.63 -32.62 -9.61
C ARG A 72 -14.47 -33.70 -10.67
N THR A 73 -15.53 -33.99 -11.43
CA THR A 73 -15.53 -35.10 -12.41
C THR A 73 -15.00 -34.68 -13.77
N SER A 74 -15.45 -33.53 -14.27
CA SER A 74 -15.15 -33.01 -15.61
C SER A 74 -14.10 -31.89 -15.64
N GLY A 75 -13.67 -31.38 -14.48
CA GLY A 75 -12.63 -30.36 -14.37
C GLY A 75 -13.07 -28.95 -14.78
N GLY A 76 -14.39 -28.70 -14.85
CA GLY A 76 -15.00 -27.42 -15.20
C GLY A 76 -16.47 -27.58 -15.62
N LEU A 77 -17.21 -26.47 -15.73
CA LEU A 77 -18.60 -26.49 -16.14
C LEU A 77 -18.71 -26.84 -17.63
N VAL A 78 -19.50 -27.88 -17.94
CA VAL A 78 -19.63 -28.39 -19.32
C VAL A 78 -20.17 -27.33 -20.28
N SER A 79 -21.03 -26.42 -19.80
CA SER A 79 -21.62 -25.34 -20.60
C SER A 79 -20.65 -24.20 -20.96
N GLU A 80 -19.52 -24.07 -20.27
CA GLU A 80 -18.50 -23.05 -20.57
C GLU A 80 -17.38 -23.59 -21.47
N ALA A 81 -17.29 -24.91 -21.61
CA ALA A 81 -16.32 -25.52 -22.50
C ALA A 81 -16.68 -25.20 -23.96
N PRO A 82 -15.71 -24.83 -24.81
CA PRO A 82 -15.98 -24.59 -26.23
C PRO A 82 -16.44 -25.89 -26.90
N ASP A 83 -17.40 -25.79 -27.81
CA ASP A 83 -17.96 -26.93 -28.54
C ASP A 83 -16.87 -27.75 -29.26
N GLU A 84 -15.77 -27.12 -29.69
CA GLU A 84 -14.62 -27.78 -30.32
C GLU A 84 -13.93 -28.81 -29.40
N LYS A 85 -14.02 -28.62 -28.08
CA LYS A 85 -13.49 -29.55 -27.07
C LYS A 85 -14.48 -30.64 -26.71
N LEU A 86 -15.78 -30.35 -26.79
CA LEU A 86 -16.86 -31.28 -26.46
C LEU A 86 -17.16 -32.23 -27.63
N PHE A 87 -17.10 -31.70 -28.85
CA PHE A 87 -17.46 -32.41 -30.07
C PHE A 87 -16.25 -32.42 -31.01
N PHE A 88 -15.65 -33.58 -31.17
CA PHE A 88 -14.69 -33.83 -32.22
C PHE A 88 -15.37 -34.62 -33.33
N VAL A 89 -15.48 -34.00 -34.52
CA VAL A 89 -15.88 -34.73 -35.72
C VAL A 89 -14.65 -35.50 -36.19
N ASP A 90 -14.68 -36.83 -36.01
CA ASP A 90 -13.61 -37.75 -36.40
C ASP A 90 -13.56 -37.89 -37.92
N THR A 91 -13.02 -36.85 -38.55
CA THR A 91 -12.55 -36.86 -39.93
C THR A 91 -11.15 -37.45 -39.89
N GLY A 92 -11.03 -38.72 -40.29
CA GLY A 92 -9.80 -39.51 -40.14
C GLY A 92 -8.51 -38.79 -40.57
N ALA A 93 -7.40 -39.14 -39.92
CA ALA A 93 -6.03 -38.66 -40.15
C ALA A 93 -5.91 -37.21 -40.64
N LYS A 94 -6.24 -36.24 -39.77
CA LYS A 94 -5.91 -34.83 -40.01
C LYS A 94 -4.40 -34.72 -40.30
N GLN A 95 -4.05 -34.28 -41.51
CA GLN A 95 -2.68 -33.99 -41.90
C GLN A 95 -2.08 -33.03 -40.87
N LYS A 96 -1.14 -33.51 -40.07
CA LYS A 96 -0.40 -32.67 -39.11
C LYS A 96 0.23 -31.54 -39.92
N GLU A 97 -0.25 -30.31 -39.71
CA GLU A 97 0.34 -29.08 -40.23
C GLU A 97 1.87 -29.15 -40.01
N LEU A 98 2.60 -29.40 -41.09
CA LEU A 98 4.04 -29.53 -41.06
C LEU A 98 4.60 -28.19 -40.58
N ASN A 99 5.16 -28.16 -39.36
CA ASN A 99 5.73 -26.96 -38.74
C ASN A 99 6.63 -26.20 -39.73
N LYS A 100 6.09 -25.13 -40.34
CA LYS A 100 6.81 -24.30 -41.29
C LYS A 100 8.03 -23.71 -40.58
N LYS A 101 9.23 -23.99 -41.07
CA LYS A 101 10.49 -23.48 -40.49
C LYS A 101 10.46 -21.94 -40.52
N ARG A 102 10.52 -21.31 -39.34
CA ARG A 102 10.50 -19.83 -39.19
C ARG A 102 11.65 -19.18 -39.96
N THR A 103 11.39 -18.04 -40.59
CA THR A 103 12.39 -17.27 -41.35
C THR A 103 13.45 -16.64 -40.41
N LYS A 104 14.64 -16.34 -40.94
CA LYS A 104 15.75 -15.75 -40.14
C LYS A 104 15.35 -14.44 -39.43
N SER A 105 14.50 -13.63 -40.07
CA SER A 105 13.96 -12.38 -39.49
C SER A 105 13.06 -12.65 -38.27
N GLN A 106 12.16 -13.63 -38.37
CA GLN A 106 11.31 -14.05 -37.26
C GLN A 106 12.12 -14.63 -36.09
N LYS A 107 13.21 -15.36 -36.38
CA LYS A 107 14.13 -15.85 -35.34
C LYS A 107 14.83 -14.70 -34.62
N ARG A 108 15.29 -13.67 -35.35
CA ARG A 108 15.92 -12.47 -34.76
C ARG A 108 14.95 -11.68 -33.88
N SER A 109 13.71 -11.44 -34.33
CA SER A 109 12.73 -10.71 -33.52
C SER A 109 12.34 -11.45 -32.24
N LEU A 110 12.30 -12.79 -32.27
CA LEU A 110 12.08 -13.60 -31.06
C LEU A 110 13.27 -13.56 -30.11
N LEU A 111 14.50 -13.53 -30.63
CA LEU A 111 15.71 -13.35 -29.80
C LEU A 111 15.76 -11.97 -29.16
N LEU A 112 15.28 -10.92 -29.84
CA LEU A 112 15.15 -9.57 -29.25
C LEU A 112 14.05 -9.49 -28.18
N LYS A 113 13.01 -10.33 -28.26
CA LYS A 113 11.97 -10.45 -27.24
C LYS A 113 12.38 -11.33 -26.07
N LYS A 114 13.32 -12.26 -26.27
CA LYS A 114 13.86 -13.12 -25.22
C LYS A 114 14.79 -12.28 -24.34
N LEU A 115 14.55 -12.31 -23.04
CA LEU A 115 15.40 -11.64 -22.05
C LEU A 115 16.82 -12.21 -22.08
N LEU A 116 17.79 -11.38 -21.68
CA LEU A 116 19.18 -11.80 -21.58
C LEU A 116 19.32 -12.87 -20.51
N ARG A 117 20.36 -13.71 -20.60
CA ARG A 117 20.59 -14.80 -19.65
C ARG A 117 20.74 -14.32 -18.21
N VAL A 118 21.32 -13.13 -18.02
CA VAL A 118 21.45 -12.46 -16.72
C VAL A 118 20.10 -12.04 -16.14
N ASP A 119 19.19 -11.53 -16.99
CA ASP A 119 17.85 -11.10 -16.57
C ASP A 119 16.92 -12.31 -16.35
N LEU A 120 17.18 -13.42 -17.04
CA LEU A 120 16.44 -14.67 -16.87
C LEU A 120 16.60 -15.28 -15.46
N VAL A 121 17.67 -14.92 -14.74
CA VAL A 121 17.88 -15.29 -13.32
C VAL A 121 16.94 -14.49 -12.39
N LEU A 122 16.51 -13.31 -12.82
CA LEU A 122 15.62 -12.42 -12.08
C LEU A 122 14.14 -12.77 -12.25
N GLU A 123 13.80 -13.57 -13.28
CA GLU A 123 12.45 -14.07 -13.51
C GLU A 123 12.04 -15.12 -12.45
N ASN A 124 10.76 -15.13 -12.10
CA ASN A 124 10.22 -16.09 -11.13
C ASN A 124 10.25 -17.52 -11.71
N THR A 125 11.19 -18.35 -11.26
CA THR A 125 11.32 -19.75 -11.69
C THR A 125 10.33 -20.71 -11.00
N SER A 126 9.54 -20.21 -10.05
CA SER A 126 8.55 -21.00 -9.33
C SER A 126 7.40 -21.41 -10.27
N LYS A 127 7.08 -22.72 -10.31
CA LYS A 127 5.85 -23.23 -10.96
C LYS A 127 4.58 -22.82 -10.22
N VAL A 128 4.72 -22.24 -9.03
CA VAL A 128 3.61 -21.70 -8.24
C VAL A 128 3.17 -20.39 -8.90
N PRO A 129 1.88 -20.27 -9.31
CA PRO A 129 1.39 -19.01 -9.82
C PRO A 129 1.51 -17.95 -8.72
N VAL A 130 2.03 -16.77 -9.06
CA VAL A 130 2.00 -15.62 -8.16
C VAL A 130 0.55 -15.45 -7.69
N PRO A 131 0.28 -15.33 -6.37
CA PRO A 131 -1.06 -15.08 -5.87
C PRO A 131 -1.69 -13.90 -6.62
N LYS A 132 -2.62 -14.20 -7.50
CA LYS A 132 -3.35 -13.20 -8.29
C LYS A 132 -4.45 -12.67 -7.39
N ASP A 133 -4.11 -11.62 -6.66
CA ASP A 133 -4.99 -10.51 -6.30
C ASP A 133 -4.20 -9.55 -5.41
N VAL A 134 -3.14 -8.94 -5.98
CA VAL A 134 -2.62 -7.71 -5.38
C VAL A 134 -3.65 -6.62 -5.61
N LEU A 135 -4.51 -6.42 -4.61
CA LEU A 135 -5.50 -5.35 -4.61
C LEU A 135 -4.80 -4.04 -4.99
N ALA A 136 -5.48 -3.18 -5.74
CA ALA A 136 -4.87 -1.95 -6.25
C ALA A 136 -4.30 -1.00 -5.15
N HIS A 137 -4.54 -1.24 -3.86
CA HIS A 137 -3.89 -0.51 -2.78
C HIS A 137 -2.55 -1.12 -2.33
N GLN A 138 -2.29 -2.40 -2.61
CA GLN A 138 -1.05 -3.09 -2.28
C GLN A 138 0.06 -2.76 -3.26
N VAL A 139 -0.28 -2.39 -4.50
CA VAL A 139 0.69 -1.90 -5.48
C VAL A 139 1.04 -0.45 -5.12
N PRO A 140 2.29 -0.16 -4.71
CA PRO A 140 2.69 1.21 -4.43
C PRO A 140 2.49 2.07 -5.69
N ASN A 141 1.95 3.28 -5.53
CA ASN A 141 1.60 4.20 -6.61
C ASN A 141 0.51 3.75 -7.61
N ALA A 142 -0.27 2.70 -7.34
CA ALA A 142 -1.32 2.23 -8.27
C ALA A 142 -2.32 3.32 -8.69
N ARG A 143 -2.72 4.22 -7.77
CA ARG A 143 -3.60 5.35 -8.11
C ARG A 143 -2.98 6.27 -9.17
N LYS A 144 -1.66 6.46 -9.14
CA LYS A 144 -0.94 7.27 -10.13
C LYS A 144 -0.84 6.52 -11.47
N LEU A 145 -0.62 5.21 -11.46
CA LEU A 145 -0.60 4.38 -12.67
C LEU A 145 -1.97 4.38 -13.37
N LYS A 146 -3.06 4.17 -12.62
CA LYS A 146 -4.44 4.28 -13.15
C LYS A 146 -4.73 5.66 -13.75
N ARG A 147 -4.32 6.75 -13.09
CA ARG A 147 -4.49 8.11 -13.63
C ARG A 147 -3.72 8.31 -14.93
N LYS A 148 -2.52 7.74 -15.04
CA LYS A 148 -1.73 7.77 -16.28
C LYS A 148 -2.40 6.96 -17.38
N GLU A 149 -2.84 5.74 -17.10
CA GLU A 149 -3.58 4.88 -18.04
C GLU A 149 -4.83 5.58 -18.58
N GLN A 150 -5.64 6.17 -17.69
CA GLN A 150 -6.81 6.96 -18.09
C GLN A 150 -6.45 8.17 -18.96
N LEU A 151 -5.35 8.85 -18.65
CA LEU A 151 -4.85 9.94 -19.48
C LEU A 151 -4.43 9.43 -20.85
N TRP A 152 -3.75 8.29 -20.92
CA TRP A 152 -3.37 7.65 -22.18
C TRP A 152 -4.58 7.22 -23.01
N GLU A 153 -5.61 6.65 -22.38
CA GLU A 153 -6.86 6.29 -23.06
C GLU A 153 -7.59 7.53 -23.61
N LYS A 154 -7.63 8.62 -22.84
CA LYS A 154 -8.21 9.89 -23.30
C LYS A 154 -7.46 10.46 -24.50
N LEU A 155 -6.12 10.50 -24.43
CA LEU A 155 -5.29 10.93 -25.55
C LEU A 155 -5.46 10.00 -26.76
N ALA A 156 -5.50 8.68 -26.56
CA ALA A 156 -5.71 7.72 -27.64
C ALA A 156 -7.07 7.92 -28.33
N LYS A 157 -8.14 8.18 -27.57
CA LYS A 157 -9.46 8.54 -28.11
C LYS A 157 -9.45 9.86 -28.88
N GLN A 158 -8.60 10.81 -28.48
CA GLN A 158 -8.38 12.06 -29.20
C GLN A 158 -7.44 11.89 -30.41
N GLY A 159 -6.91 10.68 -30.67
CA GLY A 159 -5.94 10.42 -31.74
C GLY A 159 -4.53 10.95 -31.43
N GLU A 160 -4.30 11.35 -30.19
CA GLU A 160 -3.08 11.99 -29.74
C GLU A 160 -2.02 10.95 -29.35
N LEU A 161 -0.99 10.81 -30.20
CA LEU A 161 0.14 9.91 -29.92
C LEU A 161 0.96 10.36 -28.70
N PRO A 162 1.56 9.45 -27.91
CA PRO A 162 2.43 9.83 -26.80
C PRO A 162 3.59 10.74 -27.22
N ARG A 163 3.98 11.67 -26.34
CA ARG A 163 5.09 12.62 -26.61
C ARG A 163 6.37 11.93 -27.06
N GLU A 164 6.69 10.77 -26.50
CA GLU A 164 7.86 9.98 -26.89
C GLU A 164 7.75 9.45 -28.31
N VAL A 165 6.57 8.94 -28.70
CA VAL A 165 6.28 8.47 -30.06
C VAL A 165 6.32 9.65 -31.03
N ARG A 166 5.71 10.80 -30.69
CA ARG A 166 5.79 12.02 -31.50
C ARG A 166 7.24 12.48 -31.68
N LYS A 167 8.04 12.45 -30.61
CA LYS A 167 9.46 12.82 -30.64
C LYS A 167 10.28 11.83 -31.48
N ALA A 168 9.97 10.54 -31.41
CA ALA A 168 10.61 9.51 -32.23
C ALA A 168 10.25 9.69 -33.71
N GLN A 169 8.98 9.89 -34.03
CA GLN A 169 8.52 10.20 -35.39
C GLN A 169 9.16 11.51 -35.91
N ALA A 170 9.23 12.55 -35.09
CA ALA A 170 9.91 13.80 -35.43
C ALA A 170 11.41 13.60 -35.68
N ARG A 171 12.07 12.72 -34.91
CA ARG A 171 13.48 12.34 -35.16
C ARG A 171 13.68 11.50 -36.41
N LEU A 172 12.68 10.70 -36.82
CA LEU A 172 12.74 9.97 -38.08
C LEU A 172 12.52 10.89 -39.28
N ARG A 173 11.60 11.86 -39.16
CA ARG A 173 11.34 12.88 -40.20
C ARG A 173 12.47 13.89 -40.31
N ASN A 174 12.94 14.38 -39.17
CA ASN A 174 14.01 15.35 -39.02
C ASN A 174 15.12 14.72 -38.17
N PRO A 175 15.97 13.87 -38.75
CA PRO A 175 17.13 13.36 -38.04
C PRO A 175 17.96 14.56 -37.58
N PRO A 176 18.30 14.65 -36.28
CA PRO A 176 19.19 15.70 -35.82
C PRO A 176 20.49 15.60 -36.63
N ALA A 177 21.03 16.75 -37.05
CA ALA A 177 22.31 16.81 -37.74
C ALA A 177 23.29 15.90 -36.99
N VAL A 178 23.91 14.96 -37.72
CA VAL A 178 24.89 14.04 -37.16
C VAL A 178 25.98 14.93 -36.59
N LYS A 179 25.94 15.17 -35.27
CA LYS A 179 27.13 15.66 -34.58
C LYS A 179 28.13 14.57 -34.85
N ALA A 180 29.15 14.89 -35.65
CA ALA A 180 30.26 14.00 -35.86
C ALA A 180 30.67 13.56 -34.46
N LYS A 181 30.38 12.30 -34.11
CA LYS A 181 31.11 11.69 -33.02
C LYS A 181 32.56 11.92 -33.46
N PRO A 182 33.42 12.58 -32.66
CA PRO A 182 34.83 12.49 -32.97
C PRO A 182 35.06 11.01 -33.22
N GLY A 183 35.66 10.67 -34.38
CA GLY A 183 36.02 9.29 -34.66
C GLY A 183 36.81 8.73 -33.48
N PRO A 184 37.12 7.43 -33.45
CA PRO A 184 38.25 6.97 -32.64
C PRO A 184 39.40 7.93 -32.98
N GLN A 185 39.72 8.87 -32.07
CA GLN A 185 40.80 9.80 -32.32
C GLN A 185 42.00 8.90 -32.48
N ASP A 186 42.66 8.97 -33.63
CA ASP A 186 43.89 8.25 -33.87
C ASP A 186 44.78 8.52 -32.67
N THR A 187 45.05 7.49 -31.88
CA THR A 187 45.82 7.58 -30.65
C THR A 187 47.23 8.13 -30.90
N VAL A 188 47.62 8.22 -32.16
CA VAL A 188 48.88 8.73 -32.70
C VAL A 188 48.98 10.26 -32.62
N GLU A 189 47.88 11.01 -32.76
CA GLU A 189 47.91 12.49 -32.66
C GLU A 189 47.75 13.00 -31.23
N ARG A 190 47.50 12.11 -30.27
CA ARG A 190 47.51 12.50 -28.86
C ARG A 190 48.97 12.62 -28.43
N PRO A 191 49.45 13.80 -27.98
CA PRO A 191 50.77 13.90 -27.40
C PRO A 191 50.85 12.88 -26.25
N PHE A 192 51.86 12.01 -26.29
CA PHE A 192 52.05 10.97 -25.29
C PHE A 192 52.15 11.63 -23.92
N TYR A 193 51.16 11.36 -23.08
CA TYR A 193 51.10 11.92 -21.74
C TYR A 193 51.87 10.97 -20.82
N ASP A 194 53.14 11.28 -20.58
CA ASP A 194 53.93 10.55 -19.59
C ASP A 194 53.45 10.94 -18.20
N LEU A 195 52.72 10.04 -17.55
CA LEU A 195 52.15 10.23 -16.22
C LEU A 195 53.21 10.37 -15.12
N TRP A 196 54.46 10.05 -15.41
CA TRP A 196 55.58 10.10 -14.47
C TRP A 196 56.59 11.20 -14.80
N ALA A 197 56.29 12.05 -15.79
CA ALA A 197 57.12 13.20 -16.08
C ALA A 197 57.09 14.17 -14.88
N LYS A 198 58.24 14.75 -14.54
CA LYS A 198 58.32 15.73 -13.43
C LYS A 198 57.48 16.99 -13.70
N ASP A 199 57.17 17.26 -14.97
CA ASP A 199 56.38 18.39 -15.45
C ASP A 199 55.00 17.95 -15.97
N ASN A 200 54.30 17.11 -15.20
CA ASN A 200 52.93 16.68 -15.49
C ASN A 200 51.98 17.89 -15.47
N LEU A 201 51.27 18.16 -16.58
CA LEU A 201 50.29 19.25 -16.60
C LEU A 201 49.10 18.97 -15.66
N LEU A 202 48.85 17.70 -15.30
CA LEU A 202 47.85 17.26 -14.32
C LEU A 202 48.22 17.60 -12.87
N ASP A 203 49.51 17.70 -12.56
CA ASP A 203 49.98 18.01 -11.20
C ASP A 203 50.10 19.52 -10.97
N ARG A 204 49.97 20.32 -12.03
CA ARG A 204 50.00 21.78 -11.93
C ARG A 204 48.67 22.26 -11.31
N PRO A 205 48.68 22.88 -10.11
CA PRO A 205 47.46 23.39 -9.53
C PRO A 205 46.86 24.47 -10.45
N LEU A 206 45.64 24.24 -10.98
CA LEU A 206 44.95 25.25 -11.77
C LEU A 206 44.53 26.41 -10.86
N ALA A 207 45.21 27.54 -11.02
CA ALA A 207 44.95 28.75 -10.26
C ALA A 207 43.46 29.13 -10.33
N GLY A 208 42.81 29.19 -9.16
CA GLY A 208 41.40 29.59 -9.02
C GLY A 208 40.36 28.46 -9.20
N GLN A 209 40.76 27.20 -9.24
CA GLN A 209 39.83 26.06 -9.33
C GLN A 209 39.73 25.28 -8.03
N ASP A 210 38.52 24.79 -7.72
CA ASP A 210 38.24 24.05 -6.48
C ASP A 210 38.97 22.69 -6.46
N ALA A 211 39.26 22.16 -5.27
CA ALA A 211 39.96 20.88 -5.08
C ALA A 211 39.30 19.66 -5.76
N PHE A 212 38.02 19.76 -6.12
CA PHE A 212 37.25 18.69 -6.80
C PHE A 212 36.93 19.01 -8.27
N PHE A 213 37.65 19.95 -8.88
CA PHE A 213 37.49 20.27 -10.30
C PHE A 213 38.18 19.20 -11.16
N LEU A 214 37.40 18.51 -11.99
CA LEU A 214 37.94 17.52 -12.93
C LEU A 214 38.37 18.21 -14.23
N GLU A 215 39.67 18.32 -14.49
CA GLU A 215 40.21 18.94 -15.71
C GLU A 215 39.67 18.32 -17.00
N GLN A 216 39.60 16.99 -17.05
CA GLN A 216 39.14 16.25 -18.23
C GLN A 216 37.70 16.61 -18.65
N THR A 217 36.83 16.83 -17.66
CA THR A 217 35.41 17.14 -17.93
C THR A 217 35.11 18.63 -17.77
N LYS A 218 36.05 19.40 -17.20
CA LYS A 218 35.91 20.79 -16.74
C LYS A 218 34.71 21.00 -15.82
N LYS A 219 34.27 19.94 -15.13
CA LYS A 219 33.10 19.95 -14.26
C LYS A 219 33.55 19.93 -12.81
N LYS A 220 32.88 20.76 -12.02
CA LYS A 220 32.94 20.69 -10.56
C LYS A 220 32.05 19.55 -10.07
N GLY A 221 32.46 18.88 -9.01
CA GLY A 221 31.58 17.94 -8.29
C GLY A 221 30.28 18.61 -7.86
N VAL A 222 29.16 17.89 -7.95
CA VAL A 222 27.85 18.41 -7.55
C VAL A 222 27.83 18.63 -6.04
N LYS A 223 27.44 19.83 -5.60
CA LYS A 223 27.28 20.15 -4.18
C LYS A 223 26.16 19.27 -3.58
N ARG A 224 26.43 18.66 -2.42
CA ARG A 224 25.42 17.86 -1.72
C ARG A 224 24.26 18.76 -1.25
N PRO A 225 23.00 18.35 -1.46
CA PRO A 225 21.84 19.10 -0.96
C PRO A 225 21.89 19.31 0.57
N PRO A 226 21.46 20.48 1.08
CA PRO A 226 21.56 20.82 2.50
C PRO A 226 20.78 19.86 3.41
N HIS A 227 19.65 19.32 2.93
CA HIS A 227 18.84 18.36 3.69
C HIS A 227 19.61 17.07 4.04
N LEU A 228 20.62 16.68 3.25
CA LEU A 228 21.43 15.51 3.57
C LEU A 228 22.43 15.74 4.71
N HIS A 229 22.65 17.00 5.09
CA HIS A 229 23.45 17.34 6.27
C HIS A 229 22.62 17.36 7.56
N ALA A 230 21.28 17.38 7.45
CA ALA A 230 20.41 17.30 8.60
C ALA A 230 20.43 15.88 9.18
N LYS A 231 20.70 15.75 10.48
CA LYS A 231 20.57 14.48 11.19
C LYS A 231 19.08 14.09 11.25
N PRO A 232 18.75 12.81 11.06
CA PRO A 232 17.35 12.36 11.01
C PRO A 232 16.64 12.43 12.37
N SER A 233 17.37 12.37 13.47
CA SER A 233 16.86 12.45 14.84
C SER A 233 17.55 13.57 15.61
N GLN A 234 16.81 14.20 16.52
CA GLN A 234 17.36 15.11 17.53
C GLN A 234 17.95 14.35 18.73
N VAL A 235 17.60 13.08 18.87
CA VAL A 235 18.07 12.20 19.95
C VAL A 235 19.56 11.87 19.74
N PRO A 236 20.39 11.91 20.80
CA PRO A 236 21.78 11.47 20.72
C PRO A 236 21.86 10.02 20.22
N ALA A 237 22.94 9.67 19.54
CA ALA A 237 23.11 8.34 18.96
C ALA A 237 23.21 7.21 20.01
N VAL A 238 23.59 7.55 21.24
CA VAL A 238 23.69 6.64 22.37
C VAL A 238 23.03 7.31 23.56
N GLU A 239 22.09 6.62 24.19
CA GLU A 239 21.53 7.01 25.48
C GLU A 239 22.56 6.71 26.56
N VAL A 240 23.11 7.76 27.18
CA VAL A 240 24.05 7.60 28.29
C VAL A 240 23.23 7.43 29.56
N THR A 241 23.33 6.25 30.18
CA THR A 241 22.70 6.00 31.47
C THR A 241 23.46 6.73 32.58
N PRO A 242 22.76 7.26 33.62
CA PRO A 242 23.41 7.88 34.76
C PRO A 242 24.22 6.84 35.56
N ALA A 243 25.29 7.28 36.23
CA ALA A 243 26.18 6.40 37.00
C ALA A 243 25.45 5.57 38.08
N GLY A 244 24.37 6.12 38.65
CA GLY A 244 23.49 5.45 39.62
C GLY A 244 22.77 4.21 39.09
N ALA A 245 22.70 4.02 37.78
CA ALA A 245 22.07 2.86 37.13
C ALA A 245 23.03 1.69 36.91
N SER A 246 24.30 1.85 37.27
CA SER A 246 25.28 0.76 37.24
C SER A 246 24.93 -0.30 38.31
N TYR A 247 25.48 -1.51 38.16
CA TYR A 247 25.21 -2.61 39.10
C TYR A 247 25.78 -2.36 40.51
N ASN A 248 26.85 -1.56 40.60
CA ASN A 248 27.49 -1.18 41.86
C ASN A 248 27.73 0.35 41.87
N PRO A 249 26.66 1.16 41.99
CA PRO A 249 26.78 2.60 41.99
C PRO A 249 27.32 3.11 43.31
N SER A 250 27.89 4.33 43.32
CA SER A 250 28.10 5.02 44.58
C SER A 250 26.74 5.31 45.23
N PHE A 251 26.72 5.41 46.56
CA PHE A 251 25.48 5.67 47.28
C PHE A 251 24.81 7.00 46.85
N GLU A 252 25.63 8.04 46.64
CA GLU A 252 25.17 9.35 46.19
C GLU A 252 24.56 9.29 44.78
N ASP A 253 25.22 8.60 43.86
CA ASP A 253 24.73 8.44 42.49
C ASP A 253 23.42 7.65 42.43
N HIS A 254 23.26 6.65 43.29
CA HIS A 254 22.01 5.89 43.38
C HIS A 254 20.87 6.74 43.96
N GLN A 255 21.13 7.50 45.03
CA GLN A 255 20.12 8.39 45.62
C GLN A 255 19.69 9.50 44.65
N THR A 256 20.64 10.11 43.94
CA THR A 256 20.33 11.15 42.94
C THR A 256 19.46 10.60 41.81
N LEU A 257 19.73 9.37 41.34
CA LEU A 257 18.89 8.69 40.36
C LEU A 257 17.47 8.49 40.87
N LEU A 258 17.31 7.97 42.10
CA LEU A 258 15.99 7.75 42.70
C LEU A 258 15.21 9.06 42.88
N LEU A 259 15.88 10.13 43.30
CA LEU A 259 15.26 11.46 43.43
C LEU A 259 14.78 11.99 42.07
N ALA A 260 15.62 11.89 41.03
CA ALA A 260 15.25 12.31 39.68
C ALA A 260 14.04 11.51 39.14
N ALA A 261 14.01 10.20 39.37
CA ALA A 261 12.88 9.35 39.00
C ALA A 261 11.59 9.75 39.76
N HIS A 262 11.71 10.00 41.06
CA HIS A 262 10.60 10.45 41.89
C HIS A 262 10.02 11.79 41.43
N GLU A 263 10.85 12.76 41.05
CA GLU A 263 10.40 14.05 40.55
C GLU A 263 9.59 13.93 39.25
N VAL A 264 10.01 13.07 38.32
CA VAL A 264 9.27 12.79 37.08
C VAL A 264 7.89 12.20 37.38
N GLU A 265 7.80 11.26 38.32
CA GLU A 265 6.52 10.67 38.71
C GLU A 265 5.60 11.69 39.40
N LEU A 266 6.14 12.55 40.27
CA LEU A 266 5.36 13.65 40.85
C LEU A 266 4.81 14.62 39.79
N GLN A 267 5.59 14.91 38.75
CA GLN A 267 5.11 15.73 37.64
C GLN A 267 3.99 15.05 36.87
N ARG A 268 4.11 13.75 36.59
CA ARG A 268 3.05 12.95 35.95
C ARG A 268 1.78 12.91 36.79
N GLN A 269 1.89 12.68 38.09
CA GLN A 269 0.75 12.70 39.02
C GLN A 269 0.04 14.06 39.01
N LYS A 270 0.79 15.16 39.12
CA LYS A 270 0.21 16.52 39.06
C LYS A 270 -0.49 16.80 37.72
N GLN A 271 0.07 16.32 36.61
CA GLN A 271 -0.56 16.45 35.29
C GLN A 271 -1.84 15.62 35.20
N ALA A 272 -1.82 14.39 35.70
CA ALA A 272 -2.99 13.52 35.75
C ALA A 272 -4.10 14.15 36.60
N GLU A 273 -3.81 14.59 37.82
CA GLU A 273 -4.77 15.30 38.67
C GLU A 273 -5.32 16.56 38.00
N ARG A 274 -4.46 17.32 37.29
CA ARG A 274 -4.90 18.51 36.56
C ARG A 274 -5.90 18.13 35.46
N LEU A 275 -5.65 17.06 34.72
CA LEU A 275 -6.56 16.56 33.70
C LEU A 275 -7.85 16.01 34.32
N GLU A 276 -7.76 15.26 35.41
CA GLU A 276 -8.94 14.77 36.15
C GLU A 276 -9.81 15.93 36.63
N ARG A 277 -9.21 16.99 37.19
CA ARG A 277 -9.94 18.20 37.58
C ARG A 277 -10.60 18.91 36.41
N GLN A 278 -9.97 18.90 35.23
CA GLN A 278 -10.55 19.48 34.01
C GLN A 278 -11.67 18.62 33.41
N LEU A 279 -11.58 17.30 33.55
CA LEU A 279 -12.54 16.33 33.03
C LEU A 279 -13.70 16.06 34.00
N ALA A 280 -13.51 16.32 35.29
CA ALA A 280 -14.56 16.21 36.30
C ALA A 280 -15.70 17.18 35.97
N LEU A 281 -16.77 16.65 35.38
CA LEU A 281 -18.01 17.38 35.22
C LEU A 281 -18.60 17.66 36.62
N PRO A 282 -19.16 18.85 36.86
CA PRO A 282 -19.84 19.12 38.12
C PRO A 282 -20.99 18.13 38.30
N SER A 283 -21.11 17.55 39.50
CA SER A 283 -22.25 16.70 39.87
C SER A 283 -23.57 17.42 39.56
N PRO A 284 -24.62 16.73 39.06
CA PRO A 284 -25.88 17.38 38.67
C PRO A 284 -26.51 18.21 39.81
N GLU A 285 -26.27 17.83 41.07
CA GLU A 285 -26.71 18.58 42.25
C GLU A 285 -25.98 19.93 42.40
N GLN A 286 -24.70 20.01 42.01
CA GLN A 286 -23.89 21.23 42.05
C GLN A 286 -24.08 22.11 40.81
N ALA A 287 -24.49 21.52 39.68
CA ALA A 287 -24.85 22.26 38.46
C ALA A 287 -26.18 23.01 38.63
N ALA A 288 -27.14 22.45 39.37
CA ALA A 288 -28.43 23.08 39.64
C ALA A 288 -28.33 24.32 40.55
N THR A 289 -27.34 24.39 41.46
CA THR A 289 -27.16 25.52 42.38
C THR A 289 -26.41 26.71 41.75
N GLN A 290 -25.70 26.51 40.64
CA GLN A 290 -24.83 27.55 40.04
C GLN A 290 -25.51 28.49 39.06
N VAL A 291 -26.79 28.28 38.73
CA VAL A 291 -27.55 29.20 37.86
C VAL A 291 -27.86 30.54 38.57
N THR A 292 -27.57 30.68 39.87
CA THR A 292 -28.02 31.84 40.66
C THR A 292 -26.93 32.79 41.20
N GLN A 293 -25.63 32.67 40.89
CA GLN A 293 -24.63 33.62 41.43
C GLN A 293 -23.47 33.97 40.46
N PRO A 294 -23.48 35.17 39.82
CA PRO A 294 -22.43 35.59 38.86
C PRO A 294 -21.13 36.18 39.45
N GLU A 295 -20.89 36.20 40.77
CA GLU A 295 -19.74 36.94 41.35
C GLU A 295 -18.42 36.15 41.52
N LYS A 296 -18.39 34.83 41.27
CA LYS A 296 -17.21 34.00 41.62
C LYS A 296 -16.20 33.77 40.48
N VAL A 297 -16.55 34.12 39.24
CA VAL A 297 -15.69 33.85 38.07
C VAL A 297 -14.48 34.79 37.99
N GLU A 298 -14.60 36.05 38.45
CA GLU A 298 -13.50 37.03 38.39
C GLU A 298 -12.29 36.72 39.29
N LYS A 299 -12.48 35.94 40.37
CA LYS A 299 -11.38 35.63 41.31
C LYS A 299 -10.46 34.53 40.79
N VAL A 300 -10.96 33.62 39.95
CA VAL A 300 -10.16 32.51 39.41
C VAL A 300 -9.22 33.00 38.30
N GLU A 301 -9.68 33.90 37.42
CA GLU A 301 -8.85 34.49 36.35
C GLU A 301 -7.70 35.36 36.88
N ARG A 302 -7.87 36.00 38.05
CA ARG A 302 -6.80 36.80 38.69
C ARG A 302 -5.66 35.94 39.22
N VAL A 303 -5.94 34.72 39.69
CA VAL A 303 -4.90 33.79 40.18
C VAL A 303 -4.10 33.18 39.02
N GLU A 304 -4.75 32.92 37.88
CA GLU A 304 -4.08 32.35 36.71
C GLU A 304 -3.06 33.32 36.06
N LYS A 305 -3.30 34.63 36.11
CA LYS A 305 -2.33 35.64 35.61
C LYS A 305 -1.07 35.72 36.46
N VAL A 306 -1.15 35.45 37.77
CA VAL A 306 0.01 35.47 38.68
C VAL A 306 0.92 34.26 38.46
N ILE A 307 0.36 33.09 38.14
CA ILE A 307 1.14 31.86 37.89
C ILE A 307 1.83 31.93 36.52
N ARG A 308 1.21 32.54 35.50
CA ARG A 308 1.80 32.67 34.15
C ARG A 308 2.97 33.68 34.08
N GLY A 309 3.05 34.63 35.03
CA GLY A 309 4.11 35.64 35.09
C GLY A 309 5.45 35.14 35.66
N LYS A 310 5.44 34.10 36.50
CA LYS A 310 6.66 33.56 37.14
C LYS A 310 7.45 32.56 36.28
N GLY A 311 6.92 32.15 35.12
CA GLY A 311 7.57 31.18 34.21
C GLY A 311 8.38 31.79 33.06
N ARG A 312 8.61 33.11 33.05
CA ARG A 312 9.38 33.82 32.00
C ARG A 312 10.51 34.66 32.59
N SER A 313 11.43 34.03 33.30
CA SER A 313 12.72 34.65 33.60
C SER A 313 13.71 33.57 34.00
N GLN A 314 14.60 33.23 33.07
CA GLN A 314 15.98 32.72 33.24
C GLN A 314 16.30 31.64 32.19
N ASP A 315 16.38 32.08 30.93
CA ASP A 315 17.26 31.45 29.93
C ASP A 315 18.15 32.58 29.37
N ARG A 316 19.20 32.92 30.11
CA ARG A 316 20.39 33.57 29.56
C ARG A 316 21.56 32.66 29.90
N GLY A 317 22.05 31.92 28.90
CA GLY A 317 23.27 31.15 29.01
C GLY A 317 24.47 32.06 29.26
N PRO A 318 25.49 31.62 30.02
CA PRO A 318 26.67 32.42 30.25
C PRO A 318 27.50 32.54 28.97
N GLU A 319 27.71 33.78 28.52
CA GLU A 319 28.70 34.13 27.50
C GLU A 319 30.11 33.78 28.00
N GLY A 320 30.92 33.24 27.10
CA GLY A 320 32.24 32.71 27.39
C GLY A 320 33.20 33.74 27.99
N ALA A 321 33.74 33.41 29.16
CA ALA A 321 34.92 34.05 29.71
C ALA A 321 36.15 33.64 28.88
N LEU A 322 36.67 34.57 28.08
CA LEU A 322 38.00 34.50 27.50
C LEU A 322 39.04 34.66 28.62
N SER A 323 39.58 33.56 29.11
CA SER A 323 40.78 33.57 29.94
C SER A 323 42.02 33.72 29.06
N TYR A 324 42.72 34.84 29.27
CA TYR A 324 44.06 35.12 28.79
C TYR A 324 45.05 34.03 29.26
N PHE A 325 45.73 33.38 28.32
CA PHE A 325 46.93 32.58 28.59
C PHE A 325 48.17 33.49 28.51
N PRO A 326 49.02 33.58 29.55
CA PRO A 326 50.34 34.17 29.40
C PRO A 326 51.31 33.15 28.76
N GLN A 327 51.91 33.55 27.63
CA GLN A 327 53.03 32.85 27.02
C GLN A 327 54.27 33.00 27.90
N THR A 328 54.74 31.91 28.50
CA THR A 328 56.10 31.82 29.04
C THR A 328 57.03 31.30 27.95
N ARG A 329 57.98 32.15 27.53
CA ARG A 329 59.17 31.77 26.77
C ARG A 329 60.10 30.96 27.66
N VAL A 330 60.53 29.78 27.18
CA VAL A 330 61.91 29.27 27.27
C VAL A 330 62.20 28.54 25.98
#